data_AF-A0A962RFE7-F1
#
_entry.id   AF-A0A962RFE7-F1
#
_cell.length_a   1.000
_cell.length_b   1.000
_cell.length_c   1.000
_cell.angle_alpha   90.00
_cell.angle_beta   90.00
_cell.angle_gamma   90.00
#
_symmetry.space_group_name_H-M   'P 1'
#
loop_
_entity.id
_entity.type
_entity.pdbx_description
1 polymer ?
#
loop_
_entity_poly.entity_id
_entity_poly.type
_entity_poly.pdbx_seq_one_letter_code
_entity_poly.pdbx_strand_id
1 'polypeptide(L)'
;MASNIKISRRRFVVGSAAAGAGLSLGIAAPLVSSADMAAVDEVNAWVVVHPDDTVVIRIARSEMGQGTLTGLAQMVAEELECDWNRVTTEYPTPGENLSRNRVWGSFSTGGSRGIRESHEYVRQGGAVAREMLIAAAAQSWQVPAGECTARDSIITHTPSGRQTSFGKVATAAAGLTPPEQVTLKSPDQWRLIGQPVKRLDTADKLTGKQVYGIDLKLPGMLNAAIRACPVFGGTLAGYDEAKVQGMPGVRHVVRVDDTAVAVVADTWWQARTALEALPIRWDEGPNAQVSSASIDAFLEEGLSASETFIGNQNGDIKQGLAQASKVVEAVYAYPFQNHATMEPMNATARWTSDRCEVWCPTQNGEAALAAASAAAGLPLEKCDVHKIHLGGGFGRRGAFHDYVQQVVSIARQVPDVPIKLIWSREE
;
A
#
# COMPACT_ATOMS: atom_id res chain seq x y z
N MET A 1 -47.14 -9.24 -50.72
CA MET A 1 -47.88 -8.86 -49.50
C MET A 1 -46.90 -8.92 -48.35
N ALA A 2 -46.81 -7.82 -47.61
CA ALA A 2 -45.77 -7.53 -46.64
C ALA A 2 -45.95 -8.32 -45.33
N SER A 3 -44.85 -8.83 -44.77
CA SER A 3 -44.77 -9.14 -43.33
C SER A 3 -43.94 -8.07 -42.63
N ASN A 4 -44.62 -7.26 -41.84
CA ASN A 4 -44.05 -6.20 -41.00
C ASN A 4 -43.12 -6.77 -39.92
N ILE A 5 -41.84 -6.38 -39.93
CA ILE A 5 -40.94 -6.54 -38.79
C ILE A 5 -41.13 -5.35 -37.85
N LYS A 6 -41.70 -5.61 -36.67
CA LYS A 6 -41.81 -4.63 -35.58
C LYS A 6 -40.42 -4.33 -35.00
N ILE A 7 -39.89 -3.15 -35.30
CA ILE A 7 -38.71 -2.59 -34.62
C ILE A 7 -39.17 -2.07 -33.26
N SER A 8 -38.70 -2.67 -32.16
CA SER A 8 -38.94 -2.15 -30.82
C SER A 8 -37.95 -1.03 -30.51
N ARG A 9 -38.44 0.04 -29.86
CA ARG A 9 -37.68 1.25 -29.46
C ARG A 9 -36.40 0.95 -28.64
N ARG A 10 -36.27 -0.26 -28.08
CA ARG A 10 -35.15 -0.70 -27.24
C ARG A 10 -33.89 -1.07 -28.03
N ARG A 11 -33.98 -1.39 -29.33
CA ARG A 11 -32.80 -1.67 -30.18
C ARG A 11 -32.25 -0.44 -30.92
N PHE A 12 -33.02 0.63 -31.06
CA PHE A 12 -32.53 1.89 -31.64
C PHE A 12 -31.58 2.64 -30.69
N VAL A 13 -31.85 2.58 -29.38
CA VAL A 13 -31.03 3.23 -28.33
C VAL A 13 -29.71 2.48 -28.08
N VAL A 14 -29.67 1.17 -28.33
CA VAL A 14 -28.42 0.38 -28.20
C VAL A 14 -27.52 0.53 -29.44
N GLY A 15 -28.07 0.90 -30.60
CA GLY A 15 -27.33 1.06 -31.86
C GLY A 15 -26.78 2.46 -32.15
N SER A 16 -27.08 3.47 -31.33
CA SER A 16 -26.72 4.88 -31.60
C SER A 16 -25.65 5.48 -30.67
N ALA A 17 -25.07 4.69 -29.77
CA ALA A 17 -23.96 5.15 -28.91
C ALA A 17 -22.57 5.11 -29.60
N ALA A 18 -22.46 4.63 -30.83
CA ALA A 18 -21.19 4.48 -31.55
C ALA A 18 -20.77 5.69 -32.42
N ALA A 19 -21.53 6.79 -32.44
CA ALA A 19 -21.15 7.98 -33.19
C ALA A 19 -21.68 9.27 -32.53
N GLY A 20 -20.89 9.83 -31.61
CA GLY A 20 -21.21 11.08 -30.95
C GLY A 20 -20.01 11.65 -30.20
N ALA A 21 -19.03 12.18 -30.94
CA ALA A 21 -17.95 12.98 -30.37
C ALA A 21 -18.54 14.30 -29.84
N GLY A 22 -18.77 14.36 -28.52
CA GLY A 22 -19.12 15.57 -27.80
C GLY A 22 -17.89 16.12 -27.09
N LEU A 23 -17.39 17.25 -27.58
CA LEU A 23 -16.31 18.02 -26.97
C LEU A 23 -16.80 18.59 -25.63
N SER A 24 -16.45 17.97 -24.51
CA SER A 24 -16.59 18.56 -23.18
C SER A 24 -15.21 18.94 -22.63
N LEU A 25 -14.89 20.22 -22.69
CA LEU A 25 -13.81 20.82 -21.89
C LEU A 25 -14.21 20.73 -20.41
N GLY A 26 -13.76 19.66 -19.76
CA GLY A 26 -13.95 19.39 -18.34
C GLY A 26 -12.60 19.25 -17.64
N ILE A 27 -12.42 20.03 -16.58
CA ILE A 27 -11.24 20.04 -15.71
C ILE A 27 -10.95 18.60 -15.25
N ALA A 28 -9.73 18.12 -15.54
CA ALA A 28 -9.28 16.79 -15.17
C ALA A 28 -9.15 16.67 -13.64
N ALA A 29 -10.15 16.06 -13.00
CA ALA A 29 -9.97 15.42 -11.70
C ALA A 29 -9.46 13.99 -11.94
N PRO A 30 -8.45 13.50 -11.19
CA PRO A 30 -7.96 12.14 -11.36
C PRO A 30 -9.01 11.16 -10.82
N LEU A 31 -9.87 10.68 -11.70
CA LEU A 31 -10.68 9.49 -11.47
C LEU A 31 -9.80 8.29 -11.79
N VAL A 32 -9.47 7.48 -10.79
CA VAL A 32 -9.01 6.12 -11.03
C VAL A 32 -10.24 5.35 -11.49
N SER A 33 -10.52 5.36 -12.80
CA SER A 33 -11.53 4.48 -13.37
C SER A 33 -10.97 3.07 -13.34
N SER A 34 -11.60 2.17 -12.59
CA SER A 34 -11.61 0.74 -12.89
C SER A 34 -12.41 0.54 -14.18
N ALA A 35 -11.89 1.03 -15.30
CA ALA A 35 -12.34 0.64 -16.61
C ALA A 35 -11.63 -0.68 -16.92
N ASP A 36 -12.37 -1.66 -17.45
CA ASP A 36 -11.87 -2.95 -17.91
C ASP A 36 -10.66 -2.78 -18.85
N MET A 37 -9.46 -2.69 -18.27
CA MET A 37 -8.25 -3.00 -19.00
C MET A 37 -8.31 -4.50 -19.21
N ALA A 38 -8.42 -4.93 -20.48
CA ALA A 38 -8.16 -6.30 -20.85
C ALA A 38 -6.92 -6.77 -20.09
N ALA A 39 -7.03 -7.89 -19.36
CA ALA A 39 -5.95 -8.40 -18.53
C ALA A 39 -4.69 -8.48 -19.39
N VAL A 40 -3.71 -7.63 -19.10
CA VAL A 40 -2.43 -7.66 -19.80
C VAL A 40 -1.66 -8.80 -19.17
N ASP A 41 -1.24 -9.74 -20.02
CA ASP A 41 -0.50 -10.91 -19.54
C ASP A 41 0.79 -10.46 -18.87
N GLU A 42 0.97 -10.88 -17.61
CA GLU A 42 2.21 -10.65 -16.88
C GLU A 42 3.31 -11.53 -17.45
N VAL A 43 4.50 -10.98 -17.71
CA VAL A 43 5.65 -11.81 -18.12
C VAL A 43 6.03 -12.72 -16.96
N ASN A 44 6.05 -12.16 -15.75
CA ASN A 44 6.07 -12.91 -14.50
C ASN A 44 5.45 -12.06 -13.38
N ALA A 45 5.49 -12.56 -12.14
CA ALA A 45 4.92 -11.87 -10.97
C ALA A 45 5.45 -10.42 -10.78
N TRP A 46 6.67 -10.11 -11.21
CA TRP A 46 7.32 -8.81 -10.98
C TRP A 46 7.21 -7.85 -12.16
N VAL A 47 7.09 -8.37 -13.39
CA VAL A 47 7.19 -7.60 -14.63
C VAL A 47 5.96 -7.81 -15.50
N VAL A 48 5.28 -6.71 -15.82
CA VAL A 48 4.26 -6.64 -16.88
C VAL A 48 4.81 -5.78 -18.01
N VAL A 49 4.62 -6.22 -19.24
CA VAL A 49 5.01 -5.43 -20.43
C VAL A 49 3.78 -5.24 -21.30
N HIS A 50 3.40 -4.00 -21.51
CA HIS A 50 2.27 -3.65 -22.37
C HIS A 50 2.64 -3.74 -23.87
N PRO A 51 1.65 -3.88 -24.77
CA PRO A 51 1.89 -3.88 -26.21
C PRO A 51 2.57 -2.60 -26.74
N ASP A 52 2.45 -1.50 -26.01
CA ASP A 52 3.16 -0.23 -26.28
C ASP A 52 4.53 -0.16 -25.59
N ASP A 53 5.12 -1.30 -25.25
CA ASP A 53 6.36 -1.52 -24.48
C ASP A 53 6.50 -0.74 -23.16
N THR A 54 5.42 -0.21 -22.59
CA THR A 54 5.44 0.25 -21.19
C THR A 54 5.75 -0.94 -20.29
N VAL A 55 6.74 -0.78 -19.40
CA VAL A 55 7.17 -1.81 -18.46
C VAL A 55 6.69 -1.44 -17.07
N VAL A 56 5.75 -2.20 -16.52
CA VAL A 56 5.27 -2.03 -15.14
C VAL A 56 6.03 -2.98 -14.23
N ILE A 57 6.68 -2.42 -13.21
CA ILE A 57 7.39 -3.18 -12.19
C ILE A 57 6.58 -3.19 -10.90
N ARG A 58 6.22 -4.39 -10.43
CA ARG A 58 5.48 -4.59 -9.18
C ARG A 58 6.41 -4.57 -7.97
N ILE A 59 6.13 -3.70 -7.01
CA ILE A 59 7.00 -3.48 -5.85
C ILE A 59 6.20 -3.59 -4.55
N ALA A 60 6.47 -4.62 -3.74
CA ALA A 60 5.78 -4.82 -2.47
C ALA A 60 6.11 -3.77 -1.39
N ARG A 61 7.32 -3.17 -1.42
CA ARG A 61 7.79 -2.21 -0.40
C ARG A 61 7.18 -0.83 -0.60
N SER A 62 6.73 -0.16 0.47
CA SER A 62 6.13 1.18 0.42
C SER A 62 7.15 2.30 0.15
N GLU A 63 6.72 3.31 -0.60
CA GLU A 63 7.45 4.56 -0.84
C GLU A 63 6.96 5.66 0.11
N MET A 64 7.90 6.34 0.77
CA MET A 64 7.63 7.33 1.82
C MET A 64 8.57 8.53 1.78
N GLY A 65 9.32 8.70 0.69
CA GLY A 65 10.33 9.76 0.50
C GLY A 65 11.75 9.23 0.34
N GLN A 66 12.03 7.98 0.72
CA GLN A 66 13.35 7.37 0.73
C GLN A 66 13.83 6.84 -0.63
N GLY A 67 12.93 6.68 -1.61
CA GLY A 67 13.29 6.23 -2.97
C GLY A 67 13.45 4.72 -3.12
N THR A 68 12.90 3.92 -2.20
CA THR A 68 12.95 2.45 -2.29
C THR A 68 12.22 1.96 -3.53
N LEU A 69 11.10 2.58 -3.90
CA LEU A 69 10.35 2.19 -5.09
C LEU A 69 11.20 2.37 -6.35
N THR A 70 11.84 3.54 -6.51
CA THR A 70 12.75 3.79 -7.64
C THR A 70 13.95 2.84 -7.61
N GLY A 71 14.57 2.64 -6.45
CA GLY A 71 15.74 1.77 -6.31
C GLY A 71 15.46 0.30 -6.64
N LEU A 72 14.31 -0.24 -6.21
CA LEU A 72 13.91 -1.61 -6.58
C LEU A 72 13.53 -1.72 -8.05
N ALA A 73 12.83 -0.73 -8.62
CA ALA A 73 12.55 -0.69 -10.05
C ALA A 73 13.83 -0.68 -10.88
N GLN A 74 14.83 0.11 -10.47
CA GLN A 74 16.14 0.19 -11.12
C GLN A 74 16.84 -1.18 -11.14
N MET A 75 16.73 -1.97 -10.07
CA MET A 75 17.32 -3.30 -10.00
C MET A 75 16.65 -4.32 -10.92
N VAL A 76 15.31 -4.27 -11.02
CA VAL A 76 14.56 -5.11 -11.97
C VAL A 76 14.89 -4.69 -13.40
N ALA A 77 14.88 -3.39 -13.70
CA ALA A 77 15.14 -2.85 -15.04
C ALA A 77 16.56 -3.15 -15.53
N GLU A 78 17.56 -3.09 -14.65
CA GLU A 78 18.94 -3.49 -14.95
C GLU A 78 19.00 -4.92 -15.47
N GLU A 79 18.40 -5.87 -14.74
CA GLU A 79 18.42 -7.27 -15.12
C GLU A 79 17.54 -7.54 -16.34
N LEU A 80 16.42 -6.82 -16.46
CA LEU A 80 15.48 -6.96 -17.57
C LEU A 80 16.05 -6.46 -18.90
N GLU A 81 17.05 -5.57 -18.88
CA GLU A 81 17.56 -4.83 -20.05
C GLU A 81 16.47 -3.98 -20.73
N CYS A 82 15.56 -3.39 -19.93
CA CYS A 82 14.52 -2.49 -20.45
C CYS A 82 14.97 -1.03 -20.48
N ASP A 83 14.41 -0.25 -21.39
CA ASP A 83 14.55 1.21 -21.40
C ASP A 83 13.88 1.82 -20.16
N TRP A 84 14.69 2.47 -19.32
CA TRP A 84 14.24 3.13 -18.09
C TRP A 84 13.13 4.16 -18.34
N ASN A 85 13.11 4.83 -19.51
CA ASN A 85 12.09 5.84 -19.81
C ASN A 85 10.69 5.25 -20.03
N ARG A 86 10.59 3.92 -20.18
CA ARG A 86 9.32 3.20 -20.32
C ARG A 86 8.89 2.51 -19.03
N VAL A 87 9.67 2.66 -17.96
CA VAL A 87 9.40 2.04 -16.67
C VAL A 87 8.37 2.85 -15.89
N THR A 88 7.36 2.15 -15.38
CA THR A 88 6.45 2.61 -14.34
C THR A 88 6.37 1.55 -13.23
N THR A 89 5.65 1.82 -12.16
CA THR A 89 5.49 0.88 -11.05
C THR A 89 4.05 0.79 -10.59
N GLU A 90 3.74 -0.34 -9.98
CA GLU A 90 2.48 -0.53 -9.26
C GLU A 90 2.71 -1.33 -7.97
N TYR A 91 1.77 -1.22 -7.04
CA TYR A 91 1.73 -2.06 -5.86
C TYR A 91 0.95 -3.34 -6.18
N PRO A 92 1.57 -4.54 -6.06
CA PRO A 92 0.77 -5.75 -5.90
C PRO A 92 0.03 -5.67 -4.56
N THR A 93 -1.00 -6.47 -4.39
CA THR A 93 -1.77 -6.52 -3.14
C THR A 93 -1.23 -7.61 -2.19
N PRO A 94 -1.37 -7.47 -0.87
CA PRO A 94 -1.07 -8.53 0.09
C PRO A 94 -1.97 -9.76 -0.11
N GLY A 95 -3.22 -9.60 -0.59
CA GLY A 95 -4.11 -10.71 -0.91
C GLY A 95 -3.59 -11.54 -2.08
N GLU A 96 -3.17 -10.90 -3.18
CA GLU A 96 -2.50 -11.59 -4.28
C GLU A 96 -1.23 -12.28 -3.79
N ASN A 97 -0.42 -11.60 -2.97
CA ASN A 97 0.81 -12.18 -2.43
C ASN A 97 0.52 -13.45 -1.63
N LEU A 98 -0.49 -13.43 -0.77
CA LEU A 98 -0.93 -14.59 0.01
C LEU A 98 -1.37 -15.74 -0.91
N SER A 99 -2.22 -15.46 -1.89
CA SER A 99 -2.74 -16.47 -2.83
C SER A 99 -1.65 -17.10 -3.71
N ARG A 100 -0.54 -16.40 -3.90
CA ARG A 100 0.61 -16.81 -4.73
C ARG A 100 1.81 -17.25 -3.90
N ASN A 101 1.57 -17.85 -2.73
CA ASN A 101 2.62 -18.37 -1.84
C ASN A 101 3.71 -17.35 -1.51
N ARG A 102 3.31 -16.10 -1.28
CA ARG A 102 4.17 -14.97 -0.92
C ARG A 102 5.25 -14.65 -1.97
N VAL A 103 4.93 -14.74 -3.25
CA VAL A 103 5.87 -14.53 -4.37
C VAL A 103 6.64 -13.20 -4.31
N TRP A 104 6.04 -12.12 -3.78
CA TRP A 104 6.72 -10.82 -3.63
C TRP A 104 7.43 -10.65 -2.27
N GLY A 105 7.47 -11.68 -1.44
CA GLY A 105 8.11 -11.65 -0.13
C GLY A 105 7.35 -10.80 0.88
N SER A 106 8.09 -9.98 1.63
CA SER A 106 7.54 -9.15 2.73
C SER A 106 7.02 -7.81 2.21
N PHE A 107 5.81 -7.43 2.67
CA PHE A 107 5.19 -6.13 2.39
C PHE A 107 5.53 -5.06 3.43
N SER A 108 6.45 -5.35 4.35
CA SER A 108 6.84 -4.42 5.43
C SER A 108 7.97 -3.50 4.99
N THR A 109 7.84 -2.18 5.16
CA THR A 109 8.94 -1.22 4.99
C THR A 109 9.33 -0.62 6.33
N GLY A 110 10.49 -1.00 6.85
CA GLY A 110 11.06 -0.49 8.10
C GLY A 110 12.47 -0.99 8.33
N GLY A 111 13.19 -0.38 9.30
CA GLY A 111 14.53 -0.82 9.73
C GLY A 111 15.60 -0.85 8.64
N SER A 112 15.48 0.01 7.61
CA SER A 112 16.39 0.04 6.45
C SER A 112 16.49 -1.28 5.67
N ARG A 113 15.43 -2.10 5.73
CA ARG A 113 15.38 -3.42 5.09
C ARG A 113 14.88 -3.42 3.65
N GLY A 114 14.21 -2.35 3.21
CA GLY A 114 13.54 -2.28 1.91
C GLY A 114 14.41 -2.71 0.73
N ILE A 115 15.58 -2.08 0.54
CA ILE A 115 16.56 -2.51 -0.47
C ILE A 115 17.33 -3.75 0.01
N ARG A 116 17.81 -3.71 1.24
CA ARG A 116 18.79 -4.66 1.81
C ARG A 116 18.30 -6.12 1.84
N GLU A 117 17.01 -6.34 1.93
CA GLU A 117 16.40 -7.68 1.89
C GLU A 117 15.75 -8.01 0.56
N SER A 118 15.62 -7.02 -0.34
CA SER A 118 14.85 -7.20 -1.57
C SER A 118 15.69 -7.22 -2.83
N HIS A 119 16.91 -6.70 -2.77
CA HIS A 119 17.74 -6.51 -3.97
C HIS A 119 17.97 -7.79 -4.76
N GLU A 120 18.07 -8.96 -4.12
CA GLU A 120 18.38 -10.21 -4.82
C GLU A 120 17.17 -10.77 -5.57
N TYR A 121 16.04 -10.96 -4.89
CA TYR A 121 14.87 -11.57 -5.53
C TYR A 121 14.25 -10.67 -6.61
N VAL A 122 14.29 -9.34 -6.46
CA VAL A 122 13.78 -8.45 -7.52
C VAL A 122 14.67 -8.52 -8.77
N ARG A 123 15.98 -8.67 -8.61
CA ARG A 123 16.93 -8.86 -9.72
C ARG A 123 16.68 -10.19 -10.42
N GLN A 124 16.43 -11.27 -9.66
CA GLN A 124 16.03 -12.55 -10.22
C GLN A 124 14.74 -12.41 -11.03
N GLY A 125 13.74 -11.70 -10.52
CA GLY A 125 12.50 -11.40 -11.26
C GLY A 125 12.74 -10.70 -12.60
N GLY A 126 13.61 -9.69 -12.64
CA GLY A 126 13.99 -9.00 -13.88
C GLY A 126 14.74 -9.90 -14.87
N ALA A 127 15.69 -10.68 -14.37
CA ALA A 127 16.50 -11.58 -15.21
C ALA A 127 15.65 -12.72 -15.80
N VAL A 128 14.76 -13.32 -15.01
CA VAL A 128 13.80 -14.34 -15.47
C VAL A 128 12.90 -13.77 -16.58
N ALA A 129 12.36 -12.56 -16.38
CA ALA A 129 11.54 -11.91 -17.40
C ALA A 129 12.32 -11.66 -18.71
N ARG A 130 13.60 -11.25 -18.63
CA ARG A 130 14.47 -11.12 -19.81
C ARG A 130 14.60 -12.43 -20.57
N GLU A 131 14.90 -13.54 -19.89
CA GLU A 131 15.04 -14.86 -20.53
C GLU A 131 13.74 -15.31 -21.19
N MET A 132 12.59 -15.09 -20.54
CA MET A 132 11.27 -15.42 -21.12
C MET A 132 10.98 -14.60 -22.39
N LEU A 133 11.29 -13.30 -22.38
CA LEU A 133 11.13 -12.42 -23.54
C LEU A 133 12.05 -12.85 -24.70
N ILE A 134 13.33 -13.13 -24.41
CA ILE A 134 14.30 -13.63 -25.38
C ILE A 134 13.83 -14.97 -25.97
N ALA A 135 13.37 -15.90 -25.13
CA ALA A 135 12.88 -17.20 -25.58
C ALA A 135 11.67 -17.06 -26.51
N ALA A 136 10.71 -16.17 -26.19
CA ALA A 136 9.55 -15.90 -27.05
C ALA A 136 9.96 -15.35 -28.42
N ALA A 137 10.89 -14.39 -28.47
CA ALA A 137 11.43 -13.87 -29.72
C ALA A 137 12.17 -14.94 -30.53
N ALA A 138 13.03 -15.72 -29.89
CA ALA A 138 13.78 -16.79 -30.51
C ALA A 138 12.88 -17.89 -31.09
N GLN A 139 11.83 -18.29 -30.37
CA GLN A 139 10.81 -19.23 -30.85
C GLN A 139 10.07 -18.68 -32.07
N SER A 140 9.64 -17.40 -32.03
CA SER A 140 8.99 -16.76 -33.18
C SER A 140 9.90 -16.71 -34.41
N TRP A 141 11.21 -16.63 -34.22
CA TRP A 141 12.20 -16.55 -35.28
C TRP A 141 12.77 -17.89 -35.70
N GLN A 142 12.44 -18.97 -34.99
CA GLN A 142 12.97 -20.32 -35.15
C GLN A 142 14.51 -20.36 -35.07
N VAL A 143 15.08 -19.66 -34.09
CA VAL A 143 16.54 -19.58 -33.86
C VAL A 143 16.88 -19.96 -32.41
N PRO A 144 18.13 -20.33 -32.11
CA PRO A 144 18.59 -20.53 -30.74
C PRO A 144 18.47 -19.26 -29.90
N ALA A 145 17.95 -19.38 -28.67
CA ALA A 145 17.82 -18.24 -27.74
C ALA A 145 19.18 -17.59 -27.41
N GLY A 146 20.26 -18.38 -27.33
CA GLY A 146 21.61 -17.89 -27.08
C GLY A 146 22.20 -17.02 -28.20
N GLU A 147 21.56 -16.97 -29.37
CA GLU A 147 21.93 -16.06 -30.46
C GLU A 147 21.22 -14.69 -30.35
N CYS A 148 20.29 -14.55 -29.42
CA CYS A 148 19.51 -13.34 -29.17
C CYS A 148 20.04 -12.57 -27.95
N THR A 149 20.05 -11.24 -28.04
CA THR A 149 20.42 -10.33 -26.95
C THR A 149 19.31 -9.33 -26.70
N ALA A 150 19.14 -8.90 -25.45
CA ALA A 150 18.18 -7.86 -25.07
C ALA A 150 18.91 -6.60 -24.64
N ARG A 151 18.43 -5.44 -25.10
CA ARG A 151 18.95 -4.14 -24.74
C ARG A 151 17.91 -3.05 -24.97
N ASP A 152 17.73 -2.16 -23.99
CA ASP A 152 16.84 -0.99 -24.07
C ASP A 152 15.43 -1.35 -24.59
N SER A 153 14.87 -2.44 -24.07
CA SER A 153 13.57 -3.02 -24.46
C SER A 153 13.48 -3.61 -25.88
N ILE A 154 14.62 -3.80 -26.56
CA ILE A 154 14.74 -4.41 -27.89
C ILE A 154 15.50 -5.72 -27.80
N ILE A 155 14.97 -6.76 -28.43
CA ILE A 155 15.61 -8.05 -28.60
C ILE A 155 16.20 -8.10 -30.01
N THR A 156 17.47 -8.48 -30.13
CA THR A 156 18.19 -8.59 -31.41
C THR A 156 18.73 -10.00 -31.60
N HIS A 157 18.42 -10.63 -32.74
CA HIS A 157 19.08 -11.86 -33.17
C HIS A 157 20.42 -11.52 -33.84
N THR A 158 21.52 -11.72 -33.11
CA THR A 158 22.87 -11.22 -33.44
C THR A 158 23.36 -11.63 -34.83
N PRO A 159 23.24 -12.90 -35.27
CA PRO A 159 23.71 -13.33 -36.59
C PRO A 159 22.98 -12.66 -37.76
N SER A 160 21.70 -12.33 -37.60
CA SER A 160 20.86 -11.80 -38.70
C SER A 160 20.56 -10.31 -38.63
N GLY A 161 20.73 -9.69 -37.46
CA GLY A 161 20.30 -8.32 -37.19
C GLY A 161 18.78 -8.12 -37.05
N ARG A 162 17.96 -9.18 -37.10
CA ARG A 162 16.51 -9.09 -36.85
C ARG A 162 16.23 -8.56 -35.44
N GLN A 163 15.22 -7.71 -35.31
CA GLN A 163 14.83 -7.09 -34.04
C GLN A 163 13.33 -7.18 -33.77
N THR A 164 12.98 -7.26 -32.49
CA THR A 164 11.62 -7.09 -31.98
C THR A 164 11.65 -6.33 -30.66
N SER A 165 10.57 -5.65 -30.30
CA SER A 165 10.44 -5.01 -29.00
C SER A 165 9.82 -5.96 -27.97
N PHE A 166 9.99 -5.66 -26.68
CA PHE A 166 9.43 -6.47 -25.61
C PHE A 166 7.90 -6.59 -25.69
N GLY A 167 7.19 -5.48 -25.96
CA GLY A 167 5.73 -5.46 -26.03
C GLY A 167 5.15 -6.33 -27.14
N LYS A 168 5.90 -6.55 -28.24
CA LYS A 168 5.48 -7.45 -29.32
C LYS A 168 5.53 -8.93 -28.95
N VAL A 169 6.34 -9.30 -27.97
CA VAL A 169 6.53 -10.70 -27.56
C VAL A 169 6.04 -10.98 -26.14
N ALA A 170 5.57 -9.97 -25.41
CA ALA A 170 5.15 -10.07 -24.01
C ALA A 170 4.08 -11.15 -23.77
N THR A 171 2.99 -11.16 -24.55
CA THR A 171 1.94 -12.19 -24.46
C THR A 171 2.48 -13.60 -24.73
N ALA A 172 3.37 -13.75 -25.71
CA ALA A 172 3.98 -15.05 -25.99
C ALA A 172 4.92 -15.48 -24.85
N ALA A 173 5.68 -14.54 -24.28
CA ALA A 173 6.56 -14.80 -23.14
C ALA A 173 5.80 -15.21 -21.88
N ALA A 174 4.65 -14.59 -21.60
CA ALA A 174 3.78 -14.93 -20.48
C ALA A 174 3.26 -16.38 -20.52
N GLY A 175 3.16 -16.98 -21.72
CA GLY A 175 2.79 -18.38 -21.90
C GLY A 175 3.93 -19.38 -21.69
N LEU A 176 5.16 -18.92 -21.47
CA LEU A 176 6.33 -19.79 -21.29
C LEU A 176 6.50 -20.20 -19.83
N THR A 177 7.05 -21.39 -19.61
CA THR A 177 7.49 -21.80 -18.27
C THR A 177 8.73 -20.99 -17.87
N PRO A 178 8.70 -20.28 -16.73
CA PRO A 178 9.88 -19.55 -16.25
C PRO A 178 11.07 -20.49 -16.02
N PRO A 179 12.30 -20.09 -16.36
CA PRO A 179 13.49 -20.86 -16.01
C PRO A 179 13.65 -21.01 -14.49
N GLU A 180 14.06 -22.21 -14.04
CA GLU A 180 14.28 -22.49 -12.61
C GLU A 180 15.51 -21.77 -12.05
N GLN A 181 16.50 -21.49 -12.91
CA GLN A 181 17.75 -20.83 -12.54
C GLN A 181 18.03 -19.69 -13.49
N VAL A 182 18.57 -18.59 -12.94
CA VAL A 182 19.00 -17.43 -13.73
C VAL A 182 20.31 -16.89 -13.19
N THR A 183 21.17 -16.45 -14.09
CA THR A 183 22.41 -15.77 -13.73
C THR A 183 22.14 -14.27 -13.63
N LEU A 184 22.42 -13.69 -12.47
CA LEU A 184 22.37 -12.25 -12.27
C LEU A 184 23.64 -11.59 -12.80
N LYS A 185 23.51 -10.34 -13.24
CA LYS A 185 24.68 -9.52 -13.60
C LYS A 185 25.63 -9.35 -12.42
N SER A 186 26.94 -9.28 -12.67
CA SER A 186 27.90 -8.86 -11.65
C SER A 186 27.91 -7.32 -11.52
N PRO A 187 28.38 -6.75 -10.39
CA PRO A 187 28.40 -5.30 -10.20
C PRO A 187 29.13 -4.50 -11.29
N ASP A 188 30.16 -5.07 -11.91
CA ASP A 188 30.90 -4.49 -13.03
C ASP A 188 30.12 -4.47 -14.36
N GLN A 189 29.03 -5.23 -14.45
CA GLN A 189 28.12 -5.25 -15.60
C GLN A 189 26.95 -4.28 -15.45
N TRP A 190 26.74 -3.71 -14.25
CA TRP A 190 25.63 -2.79 -14.00
C TRP A 190 25.81 -1.48 -14.77
N ARG A 191 24.72 -0.99 -15.35
CA ARG A 191 24.67 0.28 -16.09
C ARG A 191 23.65 1.25 -15.55
N LEU A 192 22.63 0.75 -14.87
CA LEU A 192 21.54 1.48 -14.25
C LEU A 192 21.66 1.40 -12.72
N ILE A 193 21.93 0.25 -12.12
CA ILE A 193 22.09 0.15 -10.65
C ILE A 193 23.22 1.07 -10.18
N GLY A 194 22.91 1.91 -9.18
CA GLY A 194 23.86 2.87 -8.61
C GLY A 194 23.96 4.18 -9.38
N GLN A 195 23.25 4.32 -10.51
CA GLN A 195 23.20 5.58 -11.25
C GLN A 195 22.13 6.54 -10.70
N PRO A 196 22.37 7.86 -10.75
CA PRO A 196 21.44 8.88 -10.27
C PRO A 196 20.30 9.13 -11.27
N VAL A 197 19.42 8.15 -11.44
CA VAL A 197 18.24 8.27 -12.30
C VAL A 197 17.18 9.17 -11.68
N LYS A 198 16.35 9.81 -12.52
CA LYS A 198 15.17 10.52 -12.04
C LYS A 198 14.22 9.53 -11.39
N ARG A 199 13.70 9.87 -10.21
CA ARG A 199 12.73 9.03 -9.52
C ARG A 199 11.40 8.99 -10.27
N LEU A 200 10.77 7.83 -10.25
CA LEU A 200 9.52 7.56 -10.96
C LEU A 200 8.33 8.33 -10.38
N ASP A 201 8.42 8.74 -9.11
CA ASP A 201 7.33 9.36 -8.34
C ASP A 201 7.48 10.89 -8.18
N THR A 202 8.59 11.51 -8.63
CA THR A 202 8.85 12.93 -8.35
C THR A 202 7.90 13.86 -9.10
N ALA A 203 7.64 13.62 -10.39
CA ALA A 203 6.85 14.54 -11.21
C ALA A 203 5.40 14.68 -10.70
N ASP A 204 4.78 13.56 -10.35
CA ASP A 204 3.41 13.54 -9.85
C ASP A 204 3.28 14.18 -8.46
N LYS A 205 4.32 14.05 -7.61
CA LYS A 205 4.39 14.76 -6.33
C LYS A 205 4.50 16.26 -6.50
N LEU A 206 5.34 16.73 -7.43
CA LEU A 206 5.54 18.16 -7.67
C LEU A 206 4.34 18.85 -8.33
N THR A 207 3.55 18.11 -9.09
CA THR A 207 2.36 18.63 -9.79
C THR A 207 1.06 18.46 -9.00
N GLY A 208 1.10 17.81 -7.84
CA GLY A 208 -0.09 17.48 -7.05
C GLY A 208 -0.97 16.39 -7.66
N LYS A 209 -0.45 15.64 -8.65
CA LYS A 209 -1.16 14.52 -9.28
C LYS A 209 -1.07 13.23 -8.47
N GLN A 210 -0.05 13.10 -7.62
CA GLN A 210 0.12 11.92 -6.79
C GLN A 210 -1.05 11.78 -5.82
N VAL A 211 -1.81 10.69 -5.95
CA VAL A 211 -2.89 10.33 -5.03
C VAL A 211 -2.30 9.69 -3.78
N TYR A 212 -2.57 10.29 -2.62
CA TYR A 212 -2.36 9.70 -1.30
C TYR A 212 -3.66 9.12 -0.75
N GLY A 213 -3.61 8.40 0.37
CA GLY A 213 -4.82 7.81 0.98
C GLY A 213 -5.89 8.86 1.29
N ILE A 214 -5.48 10.04 1.74
CA ILE A 214 -6.40 11.15 2.00
C ILE A 214 -7.11 11.68 0.75
N ASP A 215 -6.51 11.55 -0.43
CA ASP A 215 -7.05 12.06 -1.70
C ASP A 215 -8.03 11.10 -2.37
N LEU A 216 -7.97 9.81 -2.02
CA LEU A 216 -8.74 8.74 -2.68
C LEU A 216 -10.23 9.06 -2.76
N LYS A 217 -10.85 8.98 -3.93
CA LYS A 217 -12.31 9.12 -4.07
C LYS A 217 -12.87 7.89 -4.74
N LEU A 218 -13.89 7.31 -4.13
CA LEU A 218 -14.66 6.20 -4.70
C LEU A 218 -16.12 6.65 -4.93
N PRO A 219 -16.81 6.09 -5.94
CA PRO A 219 -18.22 6.35 -6.15
C PRO A 219 -19.05 6.04 -4.89
N GLY A 220 -19.93 6.96 -4.49
CA GLY A 220 -20.78 6.80 -3.31
C GLY A 220 -20.07 6.81 -1.95
N MET A 221 -18.77 7.15 -1.93
CA MET A 221 -17.97 7.14 -0.69
C MET A 221 -18.47 8.16 0.34
N LEU A 222 -18.59 7.72 1.59
CA LEU A 222 -18.83 8.57 2.76
C LEU A 222 -17.54 8.76 3.56
N ASN A 223 -17.52 9.78 4.43
CA ASN A 223 -16.37 10.13 5.24
C ASN A 223 -16.71 10.00 6.72
N ALA A 224 -15.79 9.41 7.48
CA ALA A 224 -15.89 9.27 8.92
C ALA A 224 -14.86 10.14 9.63
N ALA A 225 -15.30 10.84 10.68
CA ALA A 225 -14.47 11.42 11.71
C ALA A 225 -14.66 10.60 12.99
N ILE A 226 -13.59 10.35 13.72
CA ILE A 226 -13.57 9.50 14.93
C ILE A 226 -13.10 10.28 16.14
N ARG A 227 -13.57 9.88 17.32
CA ARG A 227 -13.01 10.27 18.61
C ARG A 227 -12.85 9.04 19.48
N ALA A 228 -11.62 8.76 19.90
CA ALA A 228 -11.34 7.74 20.91
C ALA A 228 -11.38 8.32 22.33
N CYS A 229 -11.43 7.41 23.30
CA CYS A 229 -11.27 7.74 24.71
C CYS A 229 -9.91 8.42 24.91
N PRO A 230 -9.87 9.59 25.58
CA PRO A 230 -8.62 10.34 25.77
C PRO A 230 -7.64 9.64 26.73
N VAL A 231 -8.08 8.59 27.43
CA VAL A 231 -7.29 7.83 28.39
C VAL A 231 -7.13 6.39 27.91
N PHE A 232 -5.88 5.94 27.77
CA PHE A 232 -5.55 4.56 27.42
C PHE A 232 -6.10 3.57 28.45
N GLY A 233 -6.87 2.58 28.00
CA GLY A 233 -7.54 1.62 28.87
C GLY A 233 -8.92 2.08 29.38
N GLY A 234 -9.33 3.30 29.07
CA GLY A 234 -10.72 3.75 29.25
C GLY A 234 -11.65 3.25 28.14
N THR A 235 -12.95 3.47 28.32
CA THR A 235 -14.02 2.98 27.44
C THR A 235 -15.09 4.04 27.16
N LEU A 236 -15.85 3.86 26.08
CA LEU A 236 -17.00 4.66 25.70
C LEU A 236 -18.22 4.30 26.58
N ALA A 237 -18.53 5.13 27.57
CA ALA A 237 -19.71 4.93 28.41
C ALA A 237 -21.02 5.24 27.64
N GLY A 238 -21.00 6.17 26.68
CA GLY A 238 -22.11 6.41 25.77
C GLY A 238 -22.04 7.75 25.04
N TYR A 239 -22.99 7.99 24.15
CA TYR A 239 -23.12 9.24 23.39
C TYR A 239 -24.59 9.57 23.10
N ASP A 240 -24.90 10.83 22.78
CA ASP A 240 -26.27 11.29 22.42
C ASP A 240 -26.35 11.63 20.92
N GLU A 241 -26.64 10.62 20.09
CA GLU A 241 -26.75 10.77 18.63
C GLU A 241 -27.85 11.74 18.21
N ALA A 242 -28.91 11.87 19.02
CA ALA A 242 -30.08 12.67 18.68
C ALA A 242 -29.75 14.16 18.53
N LYS A 243 -28.64 14.60 19.14
CA LYS A 243 -28.15 15.98 19.04
C LYS A 243 -27.52 16.31 17.69
N VAL A 244 -27.05 15.30 16.94
CA VAL A 244 -26.25 15.52 15.73
C VAL A 244 -26.82 14.85 14.49
N GLN A 245 -27.71 13.86 14.62
CA GLN A 245 -28.29 13.13 13.49
C GLN A 245 -29.01 14.03 12.46
N GLY A 246 -29.54 15.18 12.89
CA GLY A 246 -30.23 16.15 12.02
C GLY A 246 -29.29 17.15 11.34
N MET A 247 -27.99 17.09 11.61
CA MET A 247 -27.02 18.04 11.02
C MET A 247 -26.79 17.74 9.54
N PRO A 248 -26.48 18.77 8.71
CA PRO A 248 -26.31 18.60 7.27
C PRO A 248 -25.29 17.53 6.89
N GLY A 249 -25.71 16.57 6.06
CA GLY A 249 -24.85 15.53 5.50
C GLY A 249 -24.52 14.38 6.47
N VAL A 250 -24.93 14.43 7.74
CA VAL A 250 -24.77 13.31 8.68
C VAL A 250 -25.62 12.14 8.22
N ARG A 251 -25.00 10.96 8.15
CA ARG A 251 -25.66 9.71 7.73
C ARG A 251 -25.77 8.73 8.89
N HIS A 252 -24.69 8.60 9.67
CA HIS A 252 -24.63 7.67 10.80
C HIS A 252 -23.80 8.26 11.94
N VAL A 253 -24.17 7.91 13.17
CA VAL A 253 -23.30 8.00 14.35
C VAL A 253 -23.12 6.55 14.80
N VAL A 254 -21.87 6.10 14.91
CA VAL A 254 -21.58 4.68 15.15
C VAL A 254 -20.61 4.52 16.30
N ARG A 255 -20.87 3.49 17.12
CA ARG A 255 -19.87 2.96 18.04
C ARG A 255 -18.85 2.17 17.21
N VAL A 256 -17.57 2.53 17.27
CA VAL A 256 -16.51 1.89 16.49
C VAL A 256 -16.06 0.62 17.20
N ASP A 257 -15.76 0.75 18.48
CA ASP A 257 -15.39 -0.32 19.41
C ASP A 257 -15.72 0.12 20.85
N ASP A 258 -15.14 -0.55 21.85
CA ASP A 258 -15.36 -0.21 23.26
C ASP A 258 -14.74 1.12 23.67
N THR A 259 -13.89 1.71 22.83
CA THR A 259 -13.07 2.88 23.13
C THR A 259 -13.34 4.08 22.22
N ALA A 260 -14.08 3.93 21.13
CA ALA A 260 -14.27 5.00 20.16
C ALA A 260 -15.68 5.11 19.56
N VAL A 261 -16.03 6.32 19.16
CA VAL A 261 -17.26 6.68 18.42
C VAL A 261 -16.89 7.45 17.17
N ALA A 262 -17.65 7.28 16.09
CA ALA A 262 -17.45 8.00 14.84
C ALA A 262 -18.76 8.59 14.31
N VAL A 263 -18.64 9.71 13.61
CA VAL A 263 -19.72 10.26 12.79
C VAL A 263 -19.37 10.05 11.32
N VAL A 264 -20.32 9.51 10.55
CA VAL A 264 -20.20 9.28 9.11
C VAL A 264 -21.09 10.27 8.37
N ALA A 265 -20.54 10.97 7.39
CA ALA A 265 -21.23 12.01 6.63
C ALA A 265 -20.79 12.07 5.16
N ASP A 266 -21.49 12.87 4.35
CA ASP A 266 -21.18 13.07 2.92
C ASP A 266 -19.77 13.66 2.73
N THR A 267 -19.33 14.54 3.62
CA THR A 267 -17.98 15.11 3.63
C THR A 267 -17.33 14.95 5.00
N TRP A 268 -15.99 14.90 5.04
CA TRP A 268 -15.28 14.80 6.31
C TRP A 268 -15.52 16.02 7.21
N TRP A 269 -15.66 17.23 6.62
CA TRP A 269 -15.93 18.43 7.40
C TRP A 269 -17.28 18.36 8.14
N GLN A 270 -18.32 17.84 7.48
CA GLN A 270 -19.62 17.60 8.12
C GLN A 270 -19.51 16.54 9.23
N ALA A 271 -18.79 15.44 8.98
CA ALA A 271 -18.54 14.41 9.98
C ALA A 271 -17.82 14.99 11.21
N ARG A 272 -16.74 15.75 11.00
CA ARG A 272 -15.99 16.40 12.08
C ARG A 272 -16.83 17.42 12.85
N THR A 273 -17.54 18.29 12.16
CA THR A 273 -18.40 19.31 12.78
C THR A 273 -19.47 18.66 13.67
N ALA A 274 -20.09 17.59 13.20
CA ALA A 274 -21.06 16.84 13.97
C ALA A 274 -20.42 16.07 15.14
N LEU A 275 -19.25 15.46 14.95
CA LEU A 275 -18.51 14.80 16.02
C LEU A 275 -18.08 15.78 17.13
N GLU A 276 -17.73 17.02 16.78
CA GLU A 276 -17.42 18.07 17.75
C GLU A 276 -18.64 18.48 18.58
N ALA A 277 -19.84 18.43 18.02
CA ALA A 277 -21.10 18.71 18.71
C ALA A 277 -21.68 17.50 19.47
N LEU A 278 -21.17 16.28 19.21
CA LEU A 278 -21.69 15.05 19.81
C LEU A 278 -21.36 15.00 21.31
N PRO A 279 -22.36 14.93 22.20
CA PRO A 279 -22.10 14.71 23.60
C PRO A 279 -21.63 13.26 23.81
N ILE A 280 -20.41 13.11 24.31
CA ILE A 280 -19.79 11.80 24.56
C ILE A 280 -19.43 11.70 26.04
N ARG A 281 -19.69 10.53 26.64
CA ARG A 281 -19.30 10.19 28.00
C ARG A 281 -18.30 9.05 27.95
N TRP A 282 -17.19 9.23 28.65
CA TRP A 282 -16.12 8.24 28.80
C TRP A 282 -16.13 7.68 30.22
N ASP A 283 -15.75 6.42 30.34
CA ASP A 283 -15.21 5.86 31.58
C ASP A 283 -13.69 5.81 31.39
N GLU A 284 -12.96 6.72 32.03
CA GLU A 284 -11.52 6.87 31.84
C GLU A 284 -10.71 5.72 32.47
N GLY A 285 -11.34 4.88 33.29
CA GLY A 285 -10.69 3.71 33.87
C GLY A 285 -9.53 4.03 34.82
N PRO A 286 -8.70 3.03 35.15
CA PRO A 286 -7.66 3.15 36.19
C PRO A 286 -6.51 4.10 35.79
N ASN A 287 -6.32 4.37 34.51
CA ASN A 287 -5.21 5.17 34.00
C ASN A 287 -5.52 6.68 33.94
N ALA A 288 -6.70 7.12 34.40
CA ALA A 288 -7.13 8.52 34.36
C ALA A 288 -6.16 9.49 35.07
N GLN A 289 -5.38 8.99 36.03
CA GLN A 289 -4.43 9.78 36.82
C GLN A 289 -2.97 9.58 36.40
N VAL A 290 -2.70 8.83 35.33
CA VAL A 290 -1.33 8.66 34.81
C VAL A 290 -0.83 10.01 34.28
N SER A 291 0.38 10.37 34.70
CA SER A 291 1.06 11.61 34.34
C SER A 291 2.50 11.36 33.93
N SER A 292 3.13 12.33 33.25
CA SER A 292 4.57 12.27 32.96
C SER A 292 5.39 12.03 34.22
N ALA A 293 5.08 12.71 35.33
CA ALA A 293 5.77 12.53 36.60
C ALA A 293 5.66 11.10 37.15
N SER A 294 4.48 10.47 37.04
CA SER A 294 4.33 9.06 37.47
C SER A 294 5.07 8.08 36.57
N ILE A 295 5.18 8.38 35.26
CA ILE A 295 5.92 7.54 34.32
C ILE A 295 7.42 7.69 34.56
N ASP A 296 7.91 8.92 34.77
CA ASP A 296 9.32 9.19 35.06
C ASP A 296 9.75 8.47 36.36
N ALA A 297 8.94 8.56 37.42
CA ALA A 297 9.20 7.84 38.67
C ALA A 297 9.22 6.31 38.48
N PHE A 298 8.31 5.76 37.68
CA PHE A 298 8.29 4.33 37.36
C PHE A 298 9.54 3.89 36.58
N LEU A 299 9.99 4.68 35.61
CA LEU A 299 11.21 4.39 34.84
C LEU A 299 12.46 4.49 35.71
N GLU A 300 12.53 5.46 36.63
CA GLU A 300 13.63 5.62 37.58
C GLU A 300 13.73 4.42 38.54
N GLU A 301 12.60 3.95 39.08
CA GLU A 301 12.55 2.75 39.92
C GLU A 301 13.14 1.54 39.18
N GLY A 302 12.77 1.38 37.90
CA GLY A 302 13.22 0.30 37.03
C GLY A 302 14.73 0.22 36.82
N LEU A 303 15.48 1.33 36.98
CA LEU A 303 16.95 1.33 36.84
C LEU A 303 17.65 0.52 37.93
N SER A 304 17.02 0.41 39.10
CA SER A 304 17.58 -0.27 40.28
C SER A 304 16.83 -1.55 40.66
N ALA A 305 15.85 -1.94 39.86
CA ALA A 305 15.03 -3.13 40.11
C ALA A 305 15.90 -4.40 40.17
N SER A 306 15.58 -5.30 41.10
CA SER A 306 16.25 -6.59 41.24
C SER A 306 15.87 -7.58 40.13
N GLU A 307 14.68 -7.41 39.56
CA GLU A 307 14.17 -8.16 38.41
C GLU A 307 14.13 -7.24 37.19
N THR A 308 15.01 -7.49 36.23
CA THR A 308 15.09 -6.72 34.98
C THR A 308 15.03 -7.62 33.76
N PHE A 309 14.44 -7.13 32.67
CA PHE A 309 14.46 -7.83 31.39
C PHE A 309 15.87 -7.81 30.81
N ILE A 310 16.47 -8.99 30.64
CA ILE A 310 17.79 -9.12 30.04
C ILE A 310 17.64 -9.18 28.52
N GLY A 311 17.86 -8.05 27.85
CA GLY A 311 17.83 -7.98 26.39
C GLY A 311 19.04 -8.64 25.71
N ASN A 312 20.23 -8.54 26.31
CA ASN A 312 21.45 -9.19 25.86
C ASN A 312 22.36 -9.47 27.07
N GLN A 313 23.07 -10.59 27.07
CA GLN A 313 24.00 -10.97 28.12
C GLN A 313 25.30 -11.48 27.49
N ASN A 314 26.42 -10.89 27.89
CA ASN A 314 27.74 -11.36 27.49
C ASN A 314 28.69 -11.30 28.70
N GLY A 315 29.13 -12.47 29.16
CA GLY A 315 29.96 -12.61 30.36
C GLY A 315 29.23 -12.32 31.68
N ASP A 316 30.01 -12.20 32.76
CA ASP A 316 29.54 -11.80 34.08
C ASP A 316 29.85 -10.32 34.35
N ILE A 317 28.86 -9.47 34.06
CA ILE A 317 28.99 -8.02 34.25
C ILE A 317 29.14 -7.64 35.73
N LYS A 318 28.56 -8.41 36.66
CA LYS A 318 28.65 -8.12 38.11
C LYS A 318 30.07 -8.32 38.60
N GLN A 319 30.68 -9.43 38.20
CA GLN A 319 32.10 -9.68 38.47
C GLN A 319 32.99 -8.63 37.79
N GLY A 320 32.71 -8.32 36.51
CA GLY A 320 33.47 -7.33 35.76
C GLY A 320 33.46 -5.93 36.41
N LEU A 321 32.30 -5.47 36.88
CA LEU A 321 32.17 -4.20 37.59
C LEU A 321 32.88 -4.21 38.95
N ALA A 322 32.81 -5.30 39.70
CA ALA A 322 33.47 -5.42 41.01
C ALA A 322 35.01 -5.40 40.92
N GLN A 323 35.57 -5.80 39.79
CA GLN A 323 37.02 -5.82 39.54
C GLN A 323 37.53 -4.61 38.75
N ALA A 324 36.64 -3.73 38.29
CA ALA A 324 37.00 -2.60 37.44
C ALA A 324 37.83 -1.56 38.22
N SER A 325 38.92 -1.10 37.63
CA SER A 325 39.75 -0.02 38.19
C SER A 325 39.09 1.36 38.13
N LYS A 326 38.06 1.51 37.28
CA LYS A 326 37.23 2.71 37.15
C LYS A 326 35.84 2.32 36.67
N VAL A 327 34.82 2.88 37.32
CA VAL A 327 33.41 2.78 36.89
C VAL A 327 32.92 4.18 36.55
N VAL A 328 32.17 4.31 35.45
CA VAL A 328 31.46 5.54 35.07
C VAL A 328 30.01 5.18 34.88
N GLU A 329 29.13 5.91 35.56
CA GLU A 329 27.70 5.72 35.52
C GLU A 329 27.04 7.02 35.04
N ALA A 330 26.01 6.88 34.21
CA ALA A 330 25.19 7.99 33.74
C ALA A 330 23.78 7.49 33.43
N VAL A 331 22.78 8.28 33.80
CA VAL A 331 21.38 8.04 33.47
C VAL A 331 21.01 8.87 32.25
N TYR A 332 20.35 8.22 31.29
CA TYR A 332 19.85 8.86 30.07
C TYR A 332 18.35 8.65 29.99
N ALA A 333 17.62 9.68 29.60
CA ALA A 333 16.18 9.62 29.37
C ALA A 333 15.84 10.23 28.00
N TYR A 334 14.74 9.75 27.41
CA TYR A 334 14.19 10.26 26.17
C TYR A 334 12.69 10.48 26.35
N PRO A 335 12.13 11.60 25.85
CA PRO A 335 10.70 11.84 25.96
C PRO A 335 9.91 10.91 25.03
N PHE A 336 8.61 10.79 25.27
CA PHE A 336 7.70 10.24 24.27
C PHE A 336 7.69 11.14 23.03
N GLN A 337 8.00 10.54 21.88
CA GLN A 337 7.99 11.24 20.60
C GLN A 337 6.75 10.84 19.81
N ASN A 338 6.05 11.84 19.27
CA ASN A 338 5.00 11.62 18.30
C ASN A 338 5.61 11.48 16.90
N HIS A 339 5.08 10.55 16.13
CA HIS A 339 5.51 10.30 14.74
C HIS A 339 5.24 11.50 13.81
N ALA A 340 4.25 12.33 14.14
CA ALA A 340 3.92 13.59 13.46
C ALA A 340 3.89 13.49 11.92
N THR A 341 3.26 12.45 11.37
CA THR A 341 3.13 12.28 9.92
C THR A 341 2.37 13.45 9.30
N MET A 342 2.84 14.01 8.17
CA MET A 342 2.16 15.15 7.53
C MET A 342 0.74 14.78 7.12
N GLU A 343 0.53 13.58 6.60
CA GLU A 343 -0.80 12.99 6.40
C GLU A 343 -1.28 12.31 7.70
N PRO A 344 -2.40 12.77 8.31
CA PRO A 344 -3.03 12.09 9.44
C PRO A 344 -3.42 10.65 9.11
N MET A 345 -3.61 9.83 10.15
CA MET A 345 -4.03 8.43 9.95
C MET A 345 -5.36 8.39 9.20
N ASN A 346 -5.40 7.53 8.18
CA ASN A 346 -6.57 7.35 7.34
C ASN A 346 -6.52 5.98 6.67
N ALA A 347 -7.70 5.47 6.36
CA ALA A 347 -7.92 4.32 5.49
C ALA A 347 -9.33 4.42 4.90
N THR A 348 -9.56 3.75 3.79
CA THR A 348 -10.91 3.59 3.22
C THR A 348 -11.26 2.12 3.18
N ALA A 349 -12.44 1.73 3.65
CA ALA A 349 -12.89 0.35 3.59
C ALA A 349 -14.26 0.24 2.91
N ARG A 350 -14.45 -0.83 2.13
CA ARG A 350 -15.76 -1.29 1.66
C ARG A 350 -15.95 -2.71 2.17
N TRP A 351 -17.05 -2.94 2.87
CA TRP A 351 -17.33 -4.24 3.48
C TRP A 351 -18.70 -4.76 3.05
N THR A 352 -18.76 -6.06 2.79
CA THR A 352 -19.97 -6.86 2.62
C THR A 352 -19.81 -8.15 3.43
N SER A 353 -20.86 -8.94 3.58
CA SER A 353 -20.78 -10.26 4.22
C SER A 353 -19.82 -11.24 3.53
N ASP A 354 -19.45 -10.97 2.26
CA ASP A 354 -18.62 -11.85 1.45
C ASP A 354 -17.22 -11.32 1.16
N ARG A 355 -16.99 -10.01 1.33
CA ARG A 355 -15.73 -9.38 0.94
C ARG A 355 -15.44 -8.12 1.75
N CYS A 356 -14.17 -7.92 2.09
CA CYS A 356 -13.65 -6.68 2.67
C CYS A 356 -12.48 -6.15 1.84
N GLU A 357 -12.63 -4.95 1.28
CA GLU A 357 -11.55 -4.26 0.56
C GLU A 357 -11.12 -3.03 1.37
N VAL A 358 -9.80 -2.87 1.56
CA VAL A 358 -9.25 -1.70 2.26
C VAL A 358 -8.20 -1.01 1.39
N TRP A 359 -8.38 0.29 1.15
CA TRP A 359 -7.37 1.14 0.55
C TRP A 359 -6.58 1.84 1.66
N CYS A 360 -5.28 1.55 1.74
CA CYS A 360 -4.50 1.83 2.93
C CYS A 360 -3.12 2.46 2.63
N PRO A 361 -2.85 3.70 3.09
CA PRO A 361 -1.50 4.24 3.15
C PRO A 361 -0.71 3.59 4.29
N THR A 362 -0.12 2.41 4.05
CA THR A 362 0.58 1.60 5.08
C THR A 362 2.03 1.29 4.75
N GLN A 363 2.85 1.14 5.80
CA GLN A 363 4.20 0.57 5.70
C GLN A 363 4.18 -0.96 5.67
N ASN A 364 3.12 -1.61 6.14
CA ASN A 364 3.06 -3.06 6.27
C ASN A 364 1.71 -3.57 5.77
N GLY A 365 1.67 -3.95 4.49
CA GLY A 365 0.45 -4.43 3.83
C GLY A 365 -0.09 -5.73 4.40
N GLU A 366 0.78 -6.66 4.83
CA GLU A 366 0.36 -7.94 5.39
C GLU A 366 -0.30 -7.80 6.76
N ALA A 367 0.27 -6.94 7.62
CA ALA A 367 -0.36 -6.61 8.89
C ALA A 367 -1.67 -5.83 8.70
N ALA A 368 -1.76 -4.98 7.67
CA ALA A 368 -3.01 -4.33 7.30
C ALA A 368 -4.07 -5.34 6.86
N LEU A 369 -3.69 -6.36 6.07
CA LEU A 369 -4.59 -7.43 5.64
C LEU A 369 -5.09 -8.25 6.83
N ALA A 370 -4.19 -8.62 7.75
CA ALA A 370 -4.56 -9.32 8.98
C ALA A 370 -5.52 -8.49 9.84
N ALA A 371 -5.26 -7.19 10.00
CA ALA A 371 -6.13 -6.26 10.72
C ALA A 371 -7.51 -6.13 10.05
N ALA A 372 -7.55 -6.05 8.71
CA ALA A 372 -8.79 -5.99 7.94
C ALA A 372 -9.62 -7.28 8.12
N SER A 373 -9.00 -8.45 7.99
CA SER A 373 -9.63 -9.76 8.21
C SER A 373 -10.21 -9.91 9.62
N ALA A 374 -9.42 -9.58 10.65
CA ALA A 374 -9.86 -9.64 12.04
C ALA A 374 -11.07 -8.73 12.30
N ALA A 375 -11.00 -7.46 11.88
CA ALA A 375 -12.10 -6.51 12.07
C ALA A 375 -13.33 -6.84 11.21
N ALA A 376 -13.13 -7.38 10.01
CA ALA A 376 -14.19 -7.80 9.10
C ALA A 376 -14.98 -9.02 9.62
N GLY A 377 -14.35 -9.84 10.47
CA GLY A 377 -14.87 -11.17 10.82
C GLY A 377 -14.89 -12.12 9.62
N LEU A 378 -13.99 -11.91 8.66
CA LEU A 378 -13.88 -12.67 7.42
C LEU A 378 -12.50 -13.34 7.32
N PRO A 379 -12.40 -14.53 6.69
CA PRO A 379 -11.11 -15.16 6.44
C PRO A 379 -10.26 -14.32 5.47
N LEU A 380 -8.93 -14.48 5.52
CA LEU A 380 -7.97 -13.66 4.75
C LEU A 380 -8.26 -13.68 3.25
N GLU A 381 -8.73 -14.80 2.70
CA GLU A 381 -9.02 -15.00 1.29
C GLU A 381 -10.25 -14.19 0.80
N LYS A 382 -11.07 -13.70 1.74
CA LYS A 382 -12.20 -12.80 1.48
C LYS A 382 -11.83 -11.32 1.72
N CYS A 383 -10.58 -11.05 2.07
CA CYS A 383 -10.10 -9.70 2.35
C CYS A 383 -8.97 -9.32 1.40
N ASP A 384 -8.87 -8.03 1.07
CA ASP A 384 -7.69 -7.52 0.40
C ASP A 384 -7.36 -6.08 0.81
N VAL A 385 -6.09 -5.72 0.65
CA VAL A 385 -5.56 -4.38 0.94
C VAL A 385 -4.88 -3.80 -0.29
N HIS A 386 -5.46 -2.73 -0.81
CA HIS A 386 -4.85 -1.93 -1.86
C HIS A 386 -3.94 -0.89 -1.21
N LYS A 387 -2.63 -1.09 -1.34
CA LYS A 387 -1.66 -0.08 -0.87
C LYS A 387 -1.77 1.18 -1.70
N ILE A 388 -1.76 2.32 -1.02
CA ILE A 388 -1.68 3.66 -1.63
C ILE A 388 -0.45 4.37 -1.09
N HIS A 389 0.07 5.35 -1.84
CA HIS A 389 1.11 6.24 -1.35
C HIS A 389 0.70 6.92 -0.03
N LEU A 390 1.69 7.15 0.82
CA LEU A 390 1.48 7.64 2.18
C LEU A 390 2.30 8.90 2.45
N GLY A 391 1.70 9.86 3.16
CA GLY A 391 2.30 11.16 3.49
C GLY A 391 3.12 11.14 4.78
N GLY A 392 4.06 10.19 4.85
CA GLY A 392 4.91 9.94 6.02
C GLY A 392 4.38 8.81 6.90
N GLY A 393 5.30 8.04 7.48
CA GLY A 393 4.98 6.88 8.34
C GLY A 393 5.76 6.86 9.63
N PHE A 394 7.09 7.03 9.57
CA PHE A 394 8.02 7.10 10.71
C PHE A 394 7.92 5.94 11.72
N GLY A 395 7.25 4.84 11.37
CA GLY A 395 6.95 3.72 12.28
C GLY A 395 5.46 3.58 12.58
N ARG A 396 4.70 4.67 12.63
CA ARG A 396 3.28 4.70 13.00
C ARG A 396 2.42 3.82 12.09
N ARG A 397 2.68 3.87 10.79
CA ARG A 397 1.95 3.13 9.75
C ARG A 397 2.47 1.71 9.53
N GLY A 398 3.46 1.27 10.32
CA GLY A 398 4.07 -0.05 10.21
C GLY A 398 3.90 -0.92 11.45
N ALA A 399 3.95 -0.32 12.64
CA ALA A 399 3.82 -1.02 13.92
C ALA A 399 2.37 -1.24 14.35
N PHE A 400 1.45 -0.35 13.92
CA PHE A 400 0.06 -0.35 14.36
C PHE A 400 -0.89 -0.18 13.18
N HIS A 401 -2.04 -0.86 13.24
CA HIS A 401 -3.08 -0.89 12.19
C HIS A 401 -4.49 -0.72 12.79
N ASP A 402 -4.57 -0.08 13.93
CA ASP A 402 -5.79 0.37 14.60
C ASP A 402 -6.73 1.15 13.66
N TYR A 403 -6.21 2.10 12.89
CA TYR A 403 -7.00 2.85 11.91
C TYR A 403 -7.63 1.98 10.81
N VAL A 404 -7.03 0.82 10.49
CA VAL A 404 -7.62 -0.17 9.57
C VAL A 404 -8.78 -0.89 10.25
N GLN A 405 -8.58 -1.36 11.48
CA GLN A 405 -9.62 -2.05 12.25
C GLN A 405 -10.84 -1.14 12.48
N GLN A 406 -10.58 0.13 12.81
CA GLN A 406 -11.61 1.14 13.02
C GLN A 406 -12.43 1.39 11.74
N VAL A 407 -11.79 1.63 10.59
CA VAL A 407 -12.55 1.90 9.36
C VAL A 407 -13.36 0.68 8.90
N VAL A 408 -12.83 -0.54 9.09
CA VAL A 408 -13.57 -1.76 8.77
C VAL A 408 -14.75 -1.94 9.73
N SER A 409 -14.59 -1.67 11.02
CA SER A 409 -15.68 -1.74 12.01
C SER A 409 -16.79 -0.72 11.73
N ILE A 410 -16.44 0.46 11.21
CA ILE A 410 -17.42 1.44 10.73
C ILE A 410 -18.10 0.93 9.45
N ALA A 411 -17.33 0.46 8.45
CA ALA A 411 -17.87 -0.03 7.18
C ALA A 411 -18.81 -1.23 7.34
N ARG A 412 -18.59 -2.09 8.35
CA ARG A 412 -19.50 -3.19 8.71
C ARG A 412 -20.91 -2.75 9.08
N GLN A 413 -21.04 -1.54 9.62
CA GLN A 413 -22.33 -0.96 10.00
C GLN A 413 -23.01 -0.24 8.84
N VAL A 414 -22.30 -0.04 7.72
CA VAL A 414 -22.82 0.58 6.49
C VAL A 414 -22.41 -0.29 5.27
N PRO A 415 -22.96 -1.52 5.14
CA PRO A 415 -22.49 -2.46 4.15
C PRO A 415 -22.60 -1.92 2.71
N ASP A 416 -21.66 -2.36 1.88
CA ASP A 416 -21.53 -2.00 0.46
C ASP A 416 -21.25 -0.52 0.15
N VAL A 417 -21.08 0.32 1.18
CA VAL A 417 -20.69 1.73 1.02
C VAL A 417 -19.20 1.89 1.35
N PRO A 418 -18.39 2.49 0.47
CA PRO A 418 -17.01 2.84 0.81
C PRO A 418 -16.99 3.92 1.90
N ILE A 419 -16.35 3.63 3.03
CA ILE A 419 -16.17 4.56 4.13
C ILE A 419 -14.70 4.97 4.21
N LYS A 420 -14.40 6.26 4.05
CA LYS A 420 -13.08 6.81 4.35
C LYS A 420 -13.04 7.36 5.77
N LEU A 421 -12.24 6.74 6.64
CA LEU A 421 -11.90 7.29 7.95
C LEU A 421 -10.69 8.22 7.82
N ILE A 422 -10.79 9.42 8.37
CA ILE A 422 -9.66 10.33 8.53
C ILE A 422 -9.65 10.80 9.99
N TRP A 423 -8.52 10.60 10.66
CA TRP A 423 -8.26 11.15 11.99
C TRP A 423 -7.98 12.65 11.90
N SER A 424 -8.37 13.41 12.93
CA SER A 424 -7.89 14.78 13.10
C SER A 424 -6.38 14.79 13.41
N ARG A 425 -5.77 15.97 13.56
CA ARG A 425 -4.34 16.03 13.95
C ARG A 425 -4.17 15.68 15.43
N GLU A 426 -5.18 16.02 16.23
CA GLU A 426 -5.26 15.82 17.66
C GLU A 426 -5.52 14.35 18.04
N GLU A 427 -6.08 13.57 17.11
CA GLU A 427 -6.33 12.13 17.21
C GLU A 427 -5.15 11.37 16.61
#